data_AF-A0A0D7ALE7-F1
#
_entry.id   AF-A0A0D7ALE7-F1
#
_cell.length_a   1.000
_cell.length_b   1.000
_cell.length_c   1.000
_cell.angle_alpha   90.00
_cell.angle_beta   90.00
_cell.angle_gamma   90.00
#
_symmetry.space_group_name_H-M   'P 1'
#
loop_
_entity.id
_entity.type
_entity.pdbx_description
1 polymer ?
#
loop_
_entity_poly.entity_id
_entity_poly.type
_entity_poly.pdbx_seq_one_letter_code
_entity_poly.pdbx_strand_id
1 'polypeptide(L)'
;MPHISTTSLTTRLVTVDTELAFSEVISLLENNVNKNSTTNIWDIVATATTSTELEGRINEIIEDRDFLYFSQAPYNSWLSLQLGRSVPKTVVYTLGNPLIAATILKFELKAALVVPFRLLVSEKEDGSGTTVAYYLPSSLVVLNEEENELHRNVEQLDAKIANLVLSITSPKVVT
;
A
#
# COMPACT_ATOMS: atom_id res chain seq x y z
N MET A 1 10.14 7.06 -35.64
CA MET A 1 9.10 7.75 -34.85
C MET A 1 8.56 6.77 -33.81
N PRO A 2 8.26 7.20 -32.58
CA PRO A 2 7.68 6.30 -31.59
C PRO A 2 6.25 5.90 -31.97
N HIS A 3 5.88 4.66 -31.69
CA HIS A 3 4.50 4.18 -31.77
C HIS A 3 3.84 4.34 -30.39
N ILE A 4 2.68 5.00 -30.34
CA ILE A 4 1.94 5.25 -29.10
C ILE A 4 0.66 4.40 -29.13
N SER A 5 0.45 3.61 -28.08
CA SER A 5 -0.76 2.82 -27.86
C SER A 5 -1.28 3.02 -26.44
N THR A 6 -2.59 2.92 -26.26
CA THR A 6 -3.26 3.01 -24.95
C THR A 6 -4.04 1.74 -24.66
N THR A 7 -4.20 1.43 -23.38
CA THR A 7 -5.02 0.31 -22.89
C THR A 7 -5.94 0.86 -21.81
N SER A 8 -7.24 0.65 -21.96
CA SER A 8 -8.23 1.03 -20.95
C SER A 8 -8.28 -0.03 -19.85
N LEU A 9 -8.38 0.41 -18.61
CA LEU A 9 -8.52 -0.44 -17.42
C LEU A 9 -9.75 0.00 -16.62
N THR A 10 -10.54 -0.97 -16.17
CA THR A 10 -11.60 -0.72 -15.17
C THR A 10 -11.03 -0.95 -13.79
N THR A 11 -10.99 0.08 -12.96
CA THR A 11 -10.46 0.01 -11.59
C THR A 11 -11.56 0.02 -10.53
N ARG A 12 -11.25 -0.49 -9.33
CA ARG A 12 -12.12 -0.48 -8.15
C ARG A 12 -11.43 0.29 -7.03
N LEU A 13 -12.10 1.32 -6.51
CA LEU A 13 -11.70 2.04 -5.30
C LEU A 13 -12.42 1.41 -4.11
N VAL A 14 -11.66 0.97 -3.12
CA VAL A 14 -12.18 0.52 -1.82
C VAL A 14 -12.08 1.68 -0.85
N THR A 15 -13.16 1.93 -0.12
CA THR A 15 -13.26 2.94 0.93
C THR A 15 -13.77 2.29 2.20
N VAL A 16 -13.07 2.50 3.31
CA VAL A 16 -13.44 2.02 4.64
C VAL A 16 -13.50 3.20 5.58
N ASP A 17 -14.67 3.40 6.17
CA ASP A 17 -14.89 4.42 7.18
C ASP A 17 -14.84 3.82 8.58
N THR A 18 -14.21 4.55 9.51
CA THR A 18 -14.16 4.20 10.92
C THR A 18 -14.45 5.43 11.79
N GLU A 19 -14.89 5.18 13.02
CA GLU A 19 -15.06 6.20 14.07
C GLU A 19 -13.74 6.48 14.80
N LEU A 20 -12.70 5.66 14.58
CA LEU A 20 -11.39 5.88 15.18
C LEU A 20 -10.80 7.23 14.75
N ALA A 21 -10.14 7.88 15.70
CA ALA A 21 -9.45 9.13 15.45
C ALA A 21 -8.29 8.94 14.45
N PHE A 22 -8.02 9.97 13.65
CA PHE A 22 -6.96 9.94 12.64
C PHE A 22 -5.60 9.51 13.21
N SER A 23 -5.23 10.05 14.37
CA SER A 23 -3.96 9.71 15.03
C SER A 23 -3.88 8.24 15.47
N GLU A 24 -5.02 7.64 15.83
CA GLU A 24 -5.08 6.23 16.23
C GLU A 24 -4.90 5.32 15.02
N VAL A 25 -5.62 5.57 13.92
CA VAL A 25 -5.46 4.82 12.66
C VAL A 25 -4.03 4.90 12.14
N ILE A 26 -3.40 6.08 12.19
CA ILE A 26 -1.99 6.26 11.80
C ILE A 26 -1.07 5.44 12.70
N SER A 27 -1.25 5.49 14.02
CA SER A 27 -0.42 4.72 14.95
C SER A 27 -0.54 3.21 14.72
N LEU A 28 -1.76 2.71 14.52
CA LEU A 28 -2.00 1.30 14.19
C LEU A 28 -1.34 0.91 12.87
N LEU A 29 -1.48 1.74 11.82
CA LEU A 29 -0.86 1.50 10.52
C LEU A 29 0.67 1.42 10.63
N GLU A 30 1.29 2.42 11.25
CA GLU A 30 2.75 2.51 11.33
C GLU A 30 3.37 1.35 12.13
N ASN A 31 2.66 0.86 13.15
CA ASN A 31 3.04 -0.34 13.89
C ASN A 31 2.92 -1.63 13.04
N ASN A 32 1.85 -1.75 12.24
CA ASN A 32 1.61 -2.90 11.36
C ASN A 32 2.63 -3.01 10.22
N VAL A 33 3.32 -1.92 9.87
CA VAL A 33 4.33 -1.92 8.79
C VAL A 33 5.75 -1.66 9.29
N ASN A 34 5.96 -1.72 10.60
CA ASN A 34 7.23 -1.49 11.29
C ASN A 34 7.99 -0.25 10.75
N LYS A 35 7.28 0.87 10.62
CA LYS A 35 7.81 2.08 9.95
C LYS A 35 9.09 2.60 10.60
N ASN A 36 9.27 2.38 11.90
CA ASN A 36 10.44 2.86 12.64
C ASN A 36 11.69 1.97 12.44
N SER A 37 11.58 0.84 11.72
CA SER A 37 12.76 0.10 11.31
C SER A 37 13.60 0.97 10.38
N THR A 38 14.88 1.13 10.70
CA THR A 38 15.77 2.14 10.10
C THR A 38 16.25 1.79 8.70
N THR A 39 15.66 0.80 8.03
CA THR A 39 16.24 0.21 6.83
C THR A 39 15.57 0.73 5.57
N ASN A 40 16.35 1.44 4.74
CA ASN A 40 15.93 1.78 3.39
C ASN A 40 15.90 0.51 2.54
N ILE A 41 14.70 0.10 2.15
CA ILE A 41 14.45 -1.11 1.37
C ILE A 41 15.21 -1.11 0.03
N TRP A 42 15.40 0.06 -0.57
CA TRP A 42 16.12 0.17 -1.84
C TRP A 42 17.61 -0.11 -1.69
N ASP A 43 18.20 0.23 -0.56
CA ASP A 43 19.61 -0.08 -0.28
C ASP A 43 19.82 -1.59 -0.14
N ILE A 44 18.82 -2.31 0.40
CA ILE A 44 18.86 -3.79 0.47
C ILE A 44 18.81 -4.40 -0.92
N VAL A 45 17.82 -3.99 -1.72
CA VAL A 45 17.65 -4.49 -3.08
C VAL A 45 18.90 -4.20 -3.92
N ALA A 46 19.52 -3.03 -3.75
CA ALA A 46 20.72 -2.64 -4.49
C ALA A 46 21.99 -3.38 -4.06
N THR A 47 22.04 -3.91 -2.84
CA THR A 47 23.26 -4.54 -2.28
C THR A 47 23.19 -6.06 -2.23
N ALA A 48 22.01 -6.66 -2.33
CA ALA A 48 21.87 -8.11 -2.37
C ALA A 48 22.45 -8.70 -3.66
N THR A 49 23.22 -9.78 -3.53
CA THR A 49 23.94 -10.41 -4.66
C THR A 49 23.26 -11.68 -5.16
N THR A 50 22.35 -12.25 -4.39
CA THR A 50 21.60 -13.47 -4.74
C THR A 50 20.12 -13.35 -4.33
N SER A 51 19.24 -14.13 -4.96
CA SER A 51 17.81 -14.19 -4.58
C SER A 51 17.64 -14.60 -3.12
N THR A 52 18.40 -15.60 -2.66
CA THR A 52 18.33 -16.10 -1.29
C THR A 52 18.77 -15.04 -0.27
N GLU A 53 19.82 -14.28 -0.56
CA GLU A 53 20.25 -13.17 0.29
C GLU A 53 19.17 -12.07 0.35
N LEU A 54 18.61 -11.70 -0.80
CA LEU A 54 17.53 -10.71 -0.86
C LEU A 54 16.32 -11.18 -0.05
N GLU A 55 15.84 -12.40 -0.29
CA GLU A 55 14.72 -13.00 0.44
C GLU A 55 14.96 -13.03 1.95
N GLY A 56 16.15 -13.46 2.39
CA GLY A 56 16.53 -13.45 3.81
C GLY A 56 16.44 -12.06 4.43
N ARG A 57 17.05 -11.06 3.79
CA ARG A 57 17.06 -9.67 4.29
C ARG A 57 15.68 -9.02 4.30
N ILE A 58 14.84 -9.33 3.32
CA ILE A 58 13.45 -8.86 3.31
C ILE A 58 12.66 -9.52 4.43
N ASN A 59 12.81 -10.83 4.64
CA ASN A 59 12.13 -11.56 5.70
C ASN A 59 12.54 -11.08 7.10
N GLU A 60 13.81 -10.72 7.30
CA GLU A 60 14.29 -10.16 8.57
C GLU A 60 13.61 -8.83 8.94
N ILE A 61 13.23 -8.01 7.96
CA ILE A 61 12.60 -6.71 8.21
C ILE A 61 11.08 -6.85 8.32
N ILE A 62 10.51 -7.68 7.46
CA ILE A 62 9.06 -7.87 7.43
C ILE A 62 8.58 -8.68 8.63
N GLU A 63 9.44 -9.55 9.18
CA GLU A 63 9.14 -10.42 10.32
C GLU A 63 7.85 -11.23 10.07
N ASP A 64 6.83 -11.02 10.90
CA ASP A 64 5.51 -11.65 10.85
C ASP A 64 4.44 -10.79 10.11
N ARG A 65 4.85 -9.67 9.50
CA ARG A 65 3.96 -8.73 8.81
C ARG A 65 3.82 -9.07 7.33
N ASP A 66 2.79 -8.49 6.71
CA ASP A 66 2.54 -8.65 5.29
C ASP A 66 3.26 -7.62 4.42
N PHE A 67 3.53 -6.42 4.97
CA PHE A 67 3.99 -5.26 4.21
C PHE A 67 5.03 -4.42 4.95
N LEU A 68 5.87 -3.78 4.15
CA LEU A 68 6.88 -2.80 4.56
C LEU A 68 6.44 -1.38 4.19
N TYR A 69 6.90 -0.42 4.98
CA TYR A 69 6.82 0.99 4.66
C TYR A 69 7.86 1.41 3.60
N PHE A 70 7.43 2.15 2.57
CA PHE A 70 8.34 2.75 1.58
C PHE A 70 8.42 4.26 1.72
N SER A 71 7.28 4.94 1.78
CA SER A 71 7.21 6.39 1.87
C SER A 71 5.83 6.87 2.32
N GLN A 72 5.72 8.14 2.67
CA GLN A 72 4.45 8.82 2.86
C GLN A 72 4.48 10.24 2.29
N ALA A 73 3.31 10.72 1.89
CA ALA A 73 3.09 12.09 1.45
C ALA A 73 2.00 12.75 2.32
N PRO A 74 2.33 13.76 3.15
CA PRO A 74 1.35 14.49 3.95
C PRO A 74 0.65 15.55 3.09
N TYR A 75 -0.45 15.16 2.45
CA TYR A 75 -1.18 16.01 1.51
C TYR A 75 -1.82 17.24 2.16
N ASN A 76 -2.28 17.11 3.41
CA ASN A 76 -2.90 18.22 4.12
C ASN A 76 -1.94 19.41 4.33
N SER A 77 -0.63 19.17 4.50
CA SER A 77 0.34 20.22 4.82
C SER A 77 0.47 21.23 3.69
N TRP A 78 0.75 20.76 2.47
CA TRP A 78 0.92 21.66 1.33
C TRP A 78 -0.43 22.17 0.80
N LEU A 79 -1.50 21.37 0.90
CA LEU A 79 -2.82 21.78 0.44
C LEU A 79 -3.40 22.90 1.32
N SER A 80 -3.19 22.84 2.65
CA SER A 80 -3.60 23.92 3.54
C SER A 80 -2.91 25.24 3.21
N LEU A 81 -1.61 25.18 2.94
CA LEU A 81 -0.81 26.34 2.54
C LEU A 81 -1.34 26.94 1.23
N GLN A 82 -1.59 26.09 0.23
CA GLN A 82 -2.05 26.52 -1.09
C GLN A 82 -3.47 27.11 -1.06
N LEU A 83 -4.35 26.59 -0.21
CA LEU A 83 -5.73 27.04 -0.11
C LEU A 83 -5.93 28.18 0.90
N GLY A 84 -4.89 28.56 1.67
CA GLY A 84 -4.97 29.61 2.69
C GLY A 84 -5.91 29.26 3.85
N ARG A 85 -6.20 27.97 4.08
CA ARG A 85 -7.06 27.48 5.16
C ARG A 85 -6.65 26.08 5.59
N SER A 86 -7.02 25.69 6.82
CA SER A 86 -6.85 24.31 7.25
C SER A 86 -7.72 23.36 6.41
N VAL A 87 -7.16 22.19 6.07
CA VAL A 87 -7.90 21.06 5.49
C VAL A 87 -7.78 19.85 6.42
N PRO A 88 -8.68 18.86 6.33
CA PRO A 88 -8.58 17.65 7.15
C PRO A 88 -7.23 16.96 6.97
N LYS A 89 -6.71 16.35 8.05
CA LYS A 89 -5.45 15.60 7.99
C LYS A 89 -5.56 14.52 6.93
N THR A 90 -4.59 14.44 6.02
CA THR A 90 -4.61 13.52 4.89
C THR A 90 -3.19 13.11 4.55
N VAL A 91 -2.92 11.81 4.61
CA VAL A 91 -1.62 11.23 4.31
C VAL A 91 -1.81 10.07 3.34
N VAL A 92 -0.97 9.99 2.32
CA VAL A 92 -0.89 8.83 1.42
C VAL A 92 0.36 8.06 1.78
N TYR A 93 0.20 6.80 2.18
CA TYR A 93 1.27 5.85 2.43
C TYR A 93 1.52 5.00 1.19
N THR A 94 2.80 4.76 0.89
CA THR A 94 3.24 3.77 -0.10
C THR A 94 3.78 2.57 0.66
N LEU A 95 3.17 1.41 0.46
CA LEU A 95 3.44 0.19 1.21
C LEU A 95 3.59 -0.99 0.24
N GLY A 96 4.40 -1.98 0.60
CA GLY A 96 4.55 -3.15 -0.25
C GLY A 96 5.44 -4.23 0.32
N ASN A 97 5.50 -5.33 -0.41
CA ASN A 97 6.37 -6.46 -0.10
C ASN A 97 7.10 -6.84 -1.40
N PRO A 98 8.42 -6.62 -1.49
CA PRO A 98 9.20 -6.95 -2.69
C PRO A 98 9.09 -8.41 -3.12
N LEU A 99 8.90 -9.34 -2.18
CA LEU A 99 8.76 -10.78 -2.50
C LEU A 99 7.42 -11.06 -3.18
N ILE A 100 6.33 -10.44 -2.71
CA ILE A 100 5.03 -10.50 -3.40
C ILE A 100 5.11 -9.78 -4.74
N ALA A 101 5.76 -8.62 -4.80
CA ALA A 101 5.92 -7.87 -6.05
C ALA A 101 6.63 -8.73 -7.12
N ALA A 102 7.68 -9.47 -6.75
CA ALA A 102 8.39 -10.34 -7.68
C ALA A 102 7.49 -11.44 -8.29
N THR A 103 6.50 -11.96 -7.55
CA THR A 103 5.58 -12.99 -8.08
C THR A 103 4.58 -12.44 -9.10
N ILE A 104 4.35 -11.13 -9.11
CA ILE A 104 3.48 -10.41 -10.06
C ILE A 104 4.30 -9.92 -11.25
N LEU A 105 5.42 -9.24 -10.98
CA LEU A 105 6.26 -8.58 -11.98
C LEU A 105 6.95 -9.56 -12.93
N LYS A 106 7.11 -10.83 -12.53
CA LYS A 106 7.60 -11.89 -13.42
C LYS A 106 6.63 -12.21 -14.57
N PHE A 107 5.33 -11.91 -14.41
CA PHE A 107 4.29 -12.13 -15.42
C PHE A 107 3.92 -10.83 -16.15
N GLU A 108 3.67 -9.75 -15.40
CA GLU A 108 3.27 -8.45 -15.97
C GLU A 108 4.11 -7.32 -15.38
N LEU A 109 5.16 -6.92 -16.11
CA LEU A 109 6.10 -5.90 -15.67
C LEU A 109 5.45 -4.51 -15.54
N LYS A 110 4.40 -4.20 -16.32
CA LYS A 110 3.69 -2.91 -16.23
C LYS A 110 2.97 -2.75 -14.89
N ALA A 111 2.76 -3.82 -14.13
CA ALA A 111 2.29 -3.74 -12.75
C ALA A 111 3.23 -2.90 -11.85
N ALA A 112 4.50 -2.70 -12.24
CA ALA A 112 5.42 -1.80 -11.54
C ALA A 112 4.94 -0.33 -11.49
N LEU A 113 3.97 0.07 -12.33
CA LEU A 113 3.34 1.39 -12.26
C LEU A 113 2.42 1.56 -11.04
N VAL A 114 2.00 0.45 -10.43
CA VAL A 114 0.99 0.41 -9.35
C VAL A 114 1.41 -0.42 -8.13
N VAL A 115 2.59 -1.05 -8.17
CA VAL A 115 3.22 -1.75 -7.05
C VAL A 115 4.55 -1.04 -6.73
N PRO A 116 4.83 -0.63 -5.48
CA PRO A 116 4.02 -0.80 -4.25
C PRO A 116 2.66 -0.07 -4.29
N PHE A 117 1.69 -0.57 -3.51
CA PHE A 117 0.35 0.00 -3.45
C PHE A 117 0.30 1.24 -2.55
N ARG A 118 -0.79 1.99 -2.66
CA ARG A 118 -1.01 3.22 -1.89
C ARG A 118 -2.26 3.13 -1.02
N LEU A 119 -2.15 3.57 0.23
CA LEU A 119 -3.26 3.79 1.14
C LEU A 119 -3.41 5.29 1.40
N LEU A 120 -4.59 5.84 1.09
CA LEU A 120 -4.98 7.17 1.55
C LEU A 120 -5.65 7.03 2.92
N VAL A 121 -5.16 7.79 3.90
CA VAL A 121 -5.77 7.92 5.23
C VAL A 121 -6.15 9.39 5.39
N SER A 122 -7.43 9.66 5.65
CA SER A 122 -7.95 11.03 5.74
C SER A 122 -8.93 11.17 6.90
N GLU A 123 -8.77 12.24 7.67
CA GLU A 123 -9.73 12.65 8.69
C GLU A 123 -11.02 13.11 8.02
N LYS A 124 -12.18 12.68 8.53
CA LYS A 124 -13.48 13.12 8.02
C LYS A 124 -13.70 14.60 8.34
N GLU A 125 -14.32 15.33 7.42
CA GLU A 125 -14.53 16.78 7.58
C GLU A 125 -15.35 17.16 8.82
N ASP A 126 -16.28 16.29 9.24
CA ASP A 126 -17.12 16.48 10.42
C ASP A 126 -16.43 16.06 11.74
N GLY A 127 -15.20 15.55 11.67
CA GLY A 127 -14.45 15.04 12.82
C GLY A 127 -14.99 13.73 13.39
N SER A 128 -15.93 13.06 12.71
CA SER A 128 -16.55 11.80 13.18
C SER A 128 -15.63 10.58 13.12
N GLY A 129 -14.42 10.73 12.56
CA GLY A 129 -13.44 9.67 12.49
C GLY A 129 -12.54 9.78 11.26
N THR A 130 -12.23 8.63 10.66
CA THR A 130 -11.22 8.50 9.61
C THR A 130 -11.74 7.67 8.45
N THR A 131 -11.34 8.03 7.24
CA THR A 131 -11.55 7.27 6.01
C THR A 131 -10.21 6.71 5.54
N VAL A 132 -10.18 5.41 5.24
CA VAL A 132 -9.06 4.72 4.59
C VAL A 132 -9.50 4.30 3.20
N ALA A 133 -8.77 4.69 2.16
CA ALA A 133 -9.10 4.36 0.78
C ALA A 133 -7.90 3.86 -0.02
N TYR A 134 -8.15 2.92 -0.92
CA TYR A 134 -7.13 2.35 -1.79
C TYR A 134 -7.73 1.74 -3.05
N TYR A 135 -6.94 1.69 -4.12
CA TYR A 135 -7.34 0.94 -5.30
C TYR A 135 -7.06 -0.53 -5.10
N LEU A 136 -8.00 -1.37 -5.50
CA LEU A 136 -7.84 -2.82 -5.44
C LEU A 136 -6.80 -3.27 -6.48
N PRO A 137 -5.65 -3.85 -6.07
CA PRO A 137 -4.59 -4.26 -7.00
C PRO A 137 -5.05 -5.12 -8.18
N SER A 138 -5.96 -6.07 -7.97
CA SER A 138 -6.50 -6.91 -9.06
C SER A 138 -7.20 -6.13 -10.17
N SER A 139 -7.64 -4.91 -9.89
CA SER A 139 -8.28 -4.02 -10.87
C SER A 139 -7.31 -3.06 -11.58
N LEU A 140 -6.02 -3.07 -11.20
CA LEU A 140 -4.98 -2.20 -11.75
C LEU A 140 -3.94 -2.95 -12.58
N VAL A 141 -3.86 -4.27 -12.43
CA VAL A 141 -2.99 -5.13 -13.23
C VAL A 141 -3.77 -5.58 -14.47
N VAL A 142 -3.14 -5.49 -15.65
CA VAL A 142 -3.70 -6.11 -16.86
C VAL A 142 -3.59 -7.62 -16.65
N LEU A 143 -4.74 -8.28 -16.54
CA LEU A 143 -4.79 -9.71 -16.30
C LEU A 143 -5.17 -10.42 -17.59
N ASN A 144 -4.32 -11.37 -18.00
CA ASN A 144 -4.59 -12.25 -19.13
C ASN A 144 -5.43 -13.41 -18.57
N GLU A 145 -6.55 -13.79 -19.21
CA GLU A 145 -7.46 -14.83 -18.68
C GLU A 145 -6.79 -16.21 -18.54
N GLU A 146 -5.69 -16.45 -19.26
CA GLU A 146 -4.97 -17.72 -19.24
C GLU A 146 -4.01 -17.88 -18.05
N GLU A 147 -3.66 -16.78 -17.35
CA GLU A 147 -2.61 -16.75 -16.34
C GLU A 147 -3.11 -16.97 -14.91
N ASN A 148 -3.64 -18.17 -14.65
CA ASN A 148 -4.21 -18.54 -13.34
C ASN A 148 -3.30 -18.26 -12.13
N GLU A 149 -1.97 -18.29 -12.28
CA GLU A 149 -1.05 -17.97 -11.19
C GLU A 149 -0.99 -16.47 -10.88
N LEU A 150 -0.93 -15.61 -11.91
CA LEU A 150 -0.94 -14.15 -11.73
C LEU A 150 -2.23 -13.70 -11.04
N HIS A 151 -3.39 -14.20 -11.50
CA HIS A 151 -4.69 -13.89 -10.88
C HIS A 151 -4.68 -14.23 -9.39
N ARG A 152 -4.29 -15.45 -9.02
CA ARG A 152 -4.21 -15.87 -7.62
C ARG A 152 -3.26 -14.99 -6.80
N ASN A 153 -2.09 -14.65 -7.33
CA ASN A 153 -1.11 -13.83 -6.62
C ASN A 153 -1.67 -12.42 -6.33
N VAL A 154 -2.38 -11.83 -7.29
CA VAL A 154 -2.96 -10.49 -7.12
C VAL A 154 -4.21 -10.53 -6.22
N GLU A 155 -5.04 -11.57 -6.29
CA GLU A 155 -6.15 -11.77 -5.35
C GLU A 155 -5.68 -12.00 -3.90
N GLN A 156 -4.56 -12.71 -3.72
CA GLN A 156 -3.94 -12.84 -2.40
C GLN A 156 -3.42 -11.50 -1.88
N LEU A 157 -2.87 -10.66 -2.77
CA LEU A 157 -2.47 -9.30 -2.42
C LEU A 157 -3.69 -8.45 -1.99
N ASP A 158 -4.80 -8.53 -2.73
CA ASP A 158 -6.06 -7.86 -2.35
C ASP A 158 -6.49 -8.25 -0.93
N ALA A 159 -6.49 -9.56 -0.62
CA ALA A 159 -6.89 -10.06 0.70
C ALA A 159 -5.96 -9.58 1.83
N LYS A 160 -4.64 -9.54 1.59
CA LYS A 160 -3.68 -9.02 2.57
C LYS A 160 -3.88 -7.54 2.84
N ILE A 161 -4.13 -6.73 1.79
CA ILE A 161 -4.42 -5.30 1.97
C ILE A 161 -5.72 -5.11 2.73
N ALA A 162 -6.77 -5.87 2.41
CA ALA A 162 -8.03 -5.82 3.14
C ALA A 162 -7.83 -6.15 4.63
N ASN A 163 -7.04 -7.17 4.96
CA ASN A 163 -6.72 -7.53 6.35
C ASN A 163 -5.95 -6.43 7.08
N LEU A 164 -4.96 -5.80 6.43
CA LEU A 164 -4.26 -4.63 6.99
C LEU A 164 -5.23 -3.49 7.26
N VAL A 165 -6.11 -3.16 6.31
CA VAL A 165 -7.07 -2.06 6.49
C VAL A 165 -8.05 -2.37 7.62
N LEU A 166 -8.52 -3.61 7.73
CA LEU A 166 -9.39 -4.03 8.84
C LEU A 166 -8.66 -3.97 10.19
N SER A 167 -7.38 -4.34 10.27
CA SER A 167 -6.62 -4.30 11.53
C SER A 167 -6.43 -2.88 12.08
N ILE A 168 -6.43 -1.87 11.22
CA ILE A 168 -6.25 -0.45 11.60
C ILE A 168 -7.56 0.34 11.71
N THR A 169 -8.68 -0.21 11.22
CA THR A 169 -9.99 0.46 11.23
C THR A 169 -11.02 -0.21 12.14
N SER A 170 -10.79 -1.46 12.53
CA SER A 170 -11.61 -2.22 13.47
C SER A 170 -10.72 -3.12 14.34
N PRO A 171 -9.76 -2.54 15.08
CA PRO A 171 -8.87 -3.31 15.96
C PRO A 171 -9.74 -4.05 16.99
N LYS A 172 -9.43 -5.33 17.23
CA LYS A 172 -10.13 -6.10 18.25
C LYS A 172 -9.95 -5.41 19.60
N VAL A 173 -11.04 -5.02 20.24
CA VAL A 173 -11.02 -4.59 21.64
C VAL A 173 -10.61 -5.81 22.46
N VAL A 174 -9.39 -5.79 23.00
CA VAL A 174 -8.97 -6.77 24.00
C VAL A 174 -9.71 -6.39 25.29
N THR A 175 -10.86 -7.01 25.52
CA THR A 175 -11.57 -7.00 26.81
C THR A 175 -10.91 -7.94 27.80
#